data_AF-A0A8H4XST3-F1
#
_entry.id   AF-A0A8H4XST3-F1
#
_cell.length_a   1.000
_cell.length_b   1.000
_cell.length_c   1.000
_cell.angle_alpha   90.00
_cell.angle_beta   90.00
_cell.angle_gamma   90.00
#
_symmetry.space_group_name_H-M   'P 1'
#
loop_
_entity.id
_entity.type
_entity.pdbx_description
1 polymer ?
#
loop_
_entity_poly.entity_id
_entity_poly.type
_entity_poly.pdbx_seq_one_letter_code
_entity_poly.pdbx_strand_id
1 'polypeptide(L)'
;MLPSFNWIIGLGLLSASVARSIELSEHAQSLFDQSMSFQDQIYDPEVSYLRYFYYPLAAGPHETRSTVWYSIGLLQRNHGDDVKEAVKILENVIGDQEKNSSVQWYGDYTVYPEQPTVGSAAYAPD
;
A
#
# COMPACT_ATOMS: atom_id res chain seq x y z
N MET A 1 10.64 53.85 -32.01
CA MET A 1 11.01 53.36 -30.67
C MET A 1 10.15 52.13 -30.38
N LEU A 2 10.77 50.95 -30.33
CA LEU A 2 10.23 49.73 -29.72
C LEU A 2 10.93 49.58 -28.35
N PRO A 3 10.27 48.97 -27.35
CA PRO A 3 10.39 47.53 -27.25
C PRO A 3 9.04 46.81 -27.07
N SER A 4 8.96 45.68 -27.78
CA SER A 4 8.10 44.54 -27.53
C SER A 4 8.43 43.91 -26.17
N PHE A 5 7.42 43.67 -25.33
CA PHE A 5 7.56 42.85 -24.13
C PHE A 5 6.91 41.48 -24.36
N ASN A 6 7.75 40.48 -24.67
CA ASN A 6 7.38 39.08 -24.77
C ASN A 6 7.17 38.51 -23.36
N TRP A 7 5.94 38.15 -23.02
CA TRP A 7 5.59 37.47 -21.76
C TRP A 7 5.12 36.03 -22.00
N ILE A 8 5.90 35.25 -22.75
CA ILE A 8 5.63 33.80 -22.96
C ILE A 8 6.80 32.92 -22.43
N ILE A 9 7.70 33.44 -21.60
CA ILE A 9 8.78 32.62 -21.03
C ILE A 9 8.75 32.74 -19.51
N GLY A 10 7.80 32.05 -18.89
CA GLY A 10 7.65 32.02 -17.42
C GLY A 10 6.91 30.81 -16.88
N LEU A 11 6.73 29.75 -17.68
CA LEU A 11 6.09 28.48 -17.27
C LEU A 11 7.03 27.28 -17.48
N GLY A 12 8.34 27.52 -17.56
CA GLY A 12 9.34 26.47 -17.54
C GLY A 12 9.67 26.11 -16.10
N LEU A 13 9.53 24.82 -15.76
CA LEU A 13 10.05 24.17 -14.54
C LEU A 13 9.14 24.14 -13.30
N LEU A 14 7.86 23.77 -13.49
CA LEU A 14 7.28 22.77 -12.60
C LEU A 14 7.47 21.42 -13.29
N SER A 15 8.68 20.87 -13.23
CA SER A 15 8.83 19.43 -13.45
C SER A 15 8.22 18.75 -12.23
N ALA A 16 6.89 18.61 -12.24
CA ALA A 16 6.27 17.55 -11.46
C ALA A 16 6.92 16.27 -11.99
N SER A 17 7.81 15.70 -11.20
CA SER A 17 8.32 14.35 -11.44
C SER A 17 7.10 13.44 -11.36
N VAL A 18 6.46 13.20 -12.51
CA VAL A 18 5.40 12.21 -12.63
C VAL A 18 6.07 10.89 -12.30
N ALA A 19 5.70 10.30 -11.16
CA ALA A 19 6.10 8.93 -10.85
C ALA A 19 5.67 8.06 -12.02
N ARG A 20 6.65 7.43 -12.67
CA ARG A 20 6.42 6.51 -13.79
C ARG A 20 6.69 5.10 -13.32
N SER A 21 5.85 4.19 -13.79
CA SER A 21 6.12 2.76 -13.73
C SER A 21 7.40 2.45 -14.50
N ILE A 22 8.11 1.41 -14.06
CA ILE A 22 9.28 0.92 -14.79
C ILE A 22 8.83 0.07 -15.97
N GLU A 23 9.59 0.04 -17.05
CA GLU A 23 9.38 -0.94 -18.11
C GLU A 23 9.94 -2.30 -17.66
N LEU A 24 9.09 -3.33 -17.64
CA LEU A 24 9.46 -4.70 -17.27
C LEU A 24 9.78 -5.51 -18.53
N SER A 25 10.65 -6.53 -18.40
CA SER A 25 10.82 -7.52 -19.47
C SER A 25 9.51 -8.30 -19.68
N GLU A 26 9.32 -8.90 -20.86
CA GLU A 26 8.09 -9.62 -21.20
C GLU A 26 7.70 -10.68 -20.14
N HIS A 27 8.66 -11.49 -19.69
CA HIS A 27 8.41 -12.49 -18.66
C HIS A 27 8.12 -11.89 -17.28
N ALA A 28 8.78 -10.77 -16.93
CA ALA A 28 8.53 -10.07 -15.68
C ALA A 28 7.15 -9.39 -15.68
N GLN A 29 6.74 -8.79 -16.79
CA GLN A 29 5.41 -8.22 -16.98
C GLN A 29 4.34 -9.31 -16.86
N SER A 30 4.53 -10.47 -17.49
CA SER A 30 3.59 -11.58 -17.40
C SER A 30 3.41 -12.11 -15.97
N LEU A 31 4.50 -12.23 -15.19
CA LEU A 31 4.42 -12.61 -13.78
C LEU A 31 3.76 -11.52 -12.93
N PHE A 32 4.09 -10.26 -13.19
CA PHE A 32 3.48 -9.10 -12.53
C PHE A 32 1.97 -9.06 -12.76
N ASP A 33 1.51 -9.20 -14.00
CA ASP A 33 0.09 -9.17 -14.36
C ASP A 33 -0.69 -10.33 -13.70
N GLN A 34 -0.09 -11.52 -13.65
CA GLN A 34 -0.68 -12.67 -12.96
C GLN A 34 -0.77 -12.45 -11.44
N SER A 35 0.28 -11.90 -10.83
CA SER A 35 0.29 -11.55 -9.40
C SER A 35 -0.78 -10.51 -9.08
N MET A 36 -0.83 -9.43 -9.85
CA MET A 36 -1.81 -8.36 -9.67
C MET A 36 -3.23 -8.87 -9.85
N SER A 37 -3.50 -9.68 -10.87
CA SER A 37 -4.82 -10.29 -11.10
C SER A 37 -5.27 -11.17 -9.93
N PHE A 38 -4.36 -11.93 -9.32
CA PHE A 38 -4.68 -12.71 -8.12
C PHE A 38 -4.93 -11.81 -6.90
N GLN A 39 -4.07 -10.81 -6.68
CA GLN A 39 -4.20 -9.89 -5.54
C GLN A 39 -5.47 -9.05 -5.63
N ASP A 40 -5.86 -8.60 -6.82
CA ASP A 40 -7.11 -7.87 -7.06
C ASP A 40 -8.34 -8.71 -6.66
N GLN A 41 -8.32 -10.03 -6.86
CA GLN A 41 -9.43 -10.92 -6.48
C GLN A 41 -9.62 -11.05 -4.96
N ILE A 42 -8.55 -10.85 -4.19
CA ILE A 42 -8.57 -10.97 -2.73
C ILE A 42 -8.46 -9.61 -2.03
N TYR A 43 -8.41 -8.51 -2.78
CA TYR A 43 -8.40 -7.17 -2.21
C TYR A 43 -9.77 -6.78 -1.65
N ASP A 44 -9.78 -6.29 -0.41
CA ASP A 44 -10.96 -5.75 0.25
C ASP A 44 -10.87 -4.22 0.26
N PRO A 45 -11.59 -3.52 -0.63
CA PRO A 45 -11.51 -2.06 -0.75
C PRO A 45 -12.14 -1.32 0.44
N GLU A 46 -13.00 -1.98 1.24
CA GLU A 46 -13.65 -1.35 2.39
C GLU A 46 -12.63 -1.03 3.49
N VAL A 47 -11.71 -1.96 3.74
CA VAL A 47 -10.65 -1.82 4.75
C VAL A 47 -9.27 -1.53 4.16
N SER A 48 -9.12 -1.64 2.83
CA SER A 48 -7.86 -1.50 2.10
C SER A 48 -6.76 -2.46 2.55
N TYR A 49 -7.12 -3.75 2.64
CA TYR A 49 -6.20 -4.85 2.86
C TYR A 49 -6.53 -6.04 1.97
N LEU A 50 -5.55 -6.90 1.71
CA LEU A 50 -5.80 -8.21 1.13
C LEU A 50 -6.41 -9.15 2.17
N ARG A 51 -7.44 -9.88 1.78
CA ARG A 51 -7.96 -11.02 2.54
C ARG A 51 -6.89 -12.10 2.63
N TYR A 52 -6.76 -12.69 3.81
CA TYR A 52 -5.80 -13.76 4.03
C TYR A 52 -6.39 -15.11 3.63
N PHE A 53 -5.74 -15.77 2.68
CA PHE A 53 -6.22 -17.01 2.07
C PHE A 53 -6.31 -18.21 3.03
N TYR A 54 -5.68 -18.14 4.22
CA TYR A 54 -5.81 -19.15 5.26
C TYR A 54 -6.97 -18.89 6.24
N TYR A 55 -7.66 -17.75 6.16
CA TYR A 55 -8.81 -17.49 7.02
C TYR A 55 -9.94 -18.53 6.76
N PRO A 56 -10.60 -19.11 7.79
CA PRO A 56 -10.60 -18.74 9.21
C PRO A 56 -9.57 -19.47 10.11
N LEU A 57 -8.55 -20.13 9.55
CA LEU A 57 -7.49 -20.78 10.35
C LEU A 57 -6.43 -19.79 10.85
N ALA A 58 -6.47 -18.54 10.38
CA ALA A 58 -5.59 -17.46 10.81
C ALA A 58 -6.23 -16.59 11.89
N ALA A 59 -5.42 -15.81 12.62
CA ALA A 59 -5.90 -14.95 13.70
C ALA A 59 -6.70 -13.72 13.21
N GLY A 60 -6.59 -13.36 11.93
CA GLY A 60 -7.38 -12.29 11.31
C GLY A 60 -7.76 -12.59 9.85
N PRO A 61 -8.83 -11.95 9.35
CA PRO A 61 -9.31 -12.09 7.97
C PRO A 61 -8.43 -11.41 6.92
N HIS A 62 -7.57 -10.48 7.31
CA HIS A 62 -6.69 -9.72 6.42
C HIS A 62 -5.24 -9.82 6.90
N GLU A 63 -4.25 -9.58 6.03
CA GLU A 63 -2.85 -9.58 6.47
C GLU A 63 -2.01 -8.43 5.90
N THR A 64 -1.02 -7.99 6.65
CA THR A 64 -0.29 -6.73 6.45
C THR A 64 0.79 -6.80 5.37
N ARG A 65 1.59 -7.86 5.31
CA ARG A 65 2.84 -7.88 4.52
C ARG A 65 2.61 -7.86 3.01
N SER A 66 1.80 -8.78 2.52
CA SER A 66 1.35 -8.91 1.12
C SER A 66 0.46 -7.74 0.73
N THR A 67 -0.29 -7.14 1.67
CA THR A 67 -1.01 -5.88 1.44
C THR A 67 -0.03 -4.74 1.10
N VAL A 68 1.08 -4.62 1.84
CA VAL A 68 2.14 -3.66 1.48
C VAL A 68 2.74 -3.98 0.11
N TRP A 69 3.05 -5.25 -0.19
CA TRP A 69 3.53 -5.63 -1.54
C TRP A 69 2.54 -5.29 -2.64
N TYR A 70 1.25 -5.45 -2.40
CA TYR A 70 0.20 -5.06 -3.33
C TYR A 70 0.17 -3.56 -3.58
N SER A 71 0.38 -2.72 -2.56
CA SER A 71 0.50 -1.26 -2.77
C SER A 71 1.65 -0.88 -3.72
N ILE A 72 2.78 -1.60 -3.65
CA ILE A 72 3.89 -1.38 -4.58
C ILE A 72 3.49 -1.83 -6.00
N GLY A 73 2.75 -2.94 -6.10
CA GLY A 73 2.19 -3.41 -7.36
C GLY A 73 1.22 -2.40 -7.99
N LEU A 74 0.34 -1.81 -7.19
CA LEU A 74 -0.55 -0.71 -7.60
C LEU A 74 0.26 0.48 -8.13
N LEU A 75 1.30 0.92 -7.42
CA LEU A 75 2.16 2.02 -7.88
C LEU A 75 2.90 1.69 -9.19
N GLN A 76 3.31 0.43 -9.38
CA GLN A 76 3.92 -0.04 -10.62
C GLN A 76 2.91 -0.15 -11.77
N ARG A 77 1.65 -0.49 -11.49
CA ARG A 77 0.57 -0.54 -12.51
C ARG A 77 0.11 0.87 -12.89
N ASN A 78 0.00 1.76 -11.90
CA ASN A 78 -0.29 3.19 -12.04
C ASN A 78 -1.48 3.50 -12.98
N HIS A 79 -2.59 2.79 -12.80
CA HIS A 79 -3.79 2.95 -13.62
C HIS A 79 -5.01 3.28 -12.76
N GLY A 80 -5.88 4.19 -13.22
CA GLY A 80 -7.10 4.55 -12.51
C GLY A 80 -6.84 5.02 -11.07
N ASP A 81 -7.45 4.35 -10.10
CA ASP A 81 -7.35 4.67 -8.66
C ASP A 81 -6.15 4.00 -7.95
N ASP A 82 -5.29 3.27 -8.67
CA ASP A 82 -4.18 2.50 -8.08
C ASP A 82 -3.32 3.33 -7.12
N VAL A 83 -2.93 4.55 -7.48
CA VAL A 83 -2.11 5.43 -6.63
C VAL A 83 -2.83 5.80 -5.35
N LYS A 84 -4.13 6.08 -5.44
CA LYS A 84 -4.96 6.47 -4.30
C LYS A 84 -5.11 5.31 -3.32
N GLU A 85 -5.38 4.11 -3.83
CA GLU A 85 -5.49 2.90 -3.01
C GLU A 85 -4.13 2.51 -2.41
N ALA A 86 -3.03 2.64 -3.16
CA ALA A 86 -1.69 2.40 -2.63
C ALA A 86 -1.35 3.35 -1.47
N VAL A 87 -1.67 4.64 -1.59
CA VAL A 87 -1.48 5.61 -0.49
C VAL A 87 -2.33 5.24 0.72
N LYS A 88 -3.60 4.90 0.51
CA LYS A 88 -4.51 4.48 1.59
C LYS A 88 -4.00 3.24 2.33
N ILE A 89 -3.51 2.24 1.60
CA ILE A 89 -2.87 1.04 2.19
C ILE A 89 -1.68 1.45 3.07
N LEU A 90 -0.75 2.26 2.53
CA LEU A 90 0.46 2.65 3.25
C LEU A 90 0.13 3.49 4.50
N GLU A 91 -0.83 4.41 4.41
CA GLU A 91 -1.31 5.20 5.55
C GLU A 91 -1.93 4.32 6.64
N ASN A 92 -2.75 3.33 6.26
CA ASN A 92 -3.33 2.38 7.21
C ASN A 92 -2.24 1.57 7.93
N VAL A 93 -1.30 0.99 7.18
CA VAL A 93 -0.21 0.16 7.75
C VAL A 93 0.70 1.00 8.65
N ILE A 94 1.11 2.19 8.23
CA ILE A 94 1.89 3.12 9.07
C ILE A 94 1.10 3.53 10.32
N GLY A 95 -0.21 3.72 10.16
CA GLY A 95 -1.14 4.03 11.26
C GLY A 95 -1.15 2.95 12.34
N ASP A 96 -1.07 1.68 11.93
CA ASP A 96 -1.13 0.49 12.78
C ASP A 96 0.18 0.14 13.51
N GLN A 97 1.30 0.80 13.19
CA GLN A 97 2.56 0.58 13.89
C GLN A 97 2.41 0.70 15.41
N GLU A 98 3.00 -0.23 16.17
CA GLU A 98 3.02 -0.15 17.64
C GLU A 98 3.83 1.05 18.11
N LYS A 99 3.18 1.93 18.86
CA LYS A 99 3.72 3.22 19.33
C LYS A 99 4.06 3.21 20.82
N ASN A 100 3.72 2.16 21.55
CA ASN A 100 4.04 2.02 22.96
C ASN A 100 5.52 1.65 23.12
N SER A 101 6.36 2.61 23.50
CA SER A 101 7.79 2.40 23.70
C SER A 101 8.15 1.44 24.85
N SER A 102 7.17 1.01 25.65
CA SER A 102 7.38 0.09 26.78
C SER A 102 7.19 -1.39 26.42
N VAL A 103 6.66 -1.72 25.23
CA VAL A 103 6.46 -3.12 24.81
C VAL A 103 7.55 -3.56 23.84
N GLN A 104 7.78 -4.88 23.77
CA GLN A 104 8.86 -5.46 22.96
C GLN A 104 8.70 -5.20 21.46
N TRP A 105 7.46 -5.03 20.99
CA TRP A 105 7.12 -4.85 19.58
C TRP A 105 6.99 -3.37 19.18
N TYR A 106 7.52 -2.43 19.97
CA TYR A 106 7.57 -1.02 19.58
C TYR A 106 8.23 -0.83 18.21
N GLY A 107 7.53 -0.14 17.30
CA GLY A 107 7.96 0.10 15.93
C GLY A 107 7.67 -1.05 14.95
N ASP A 108 7.17 -2.19 15.44
CA ASP A 108 6.74 -3.32 14.61
C ASP A 108 5.29 -3.14 14.14
N TYR A 109 4.87 -4.01 13.22
CA TYR A 109 3.54 -4.02 12.62
C TYR A 109 2.82 -5.34 12.92
N THR A 110 1.48 -5.28 13.00
CA THR A 110 0.69 -6.50 13.17
C THR A 110 0.80 -7.40 11.94
N VAL A 111 0.71 -8.72 12.14
CA VAL A 111 0.62 -9.67 11.02
C VAL A 111 -0.77 -9.57 10.39
N TYR A 112 -1.80 -9.47 11.23
CA TYR A 112 -3.18 -9.24 10.84
C TYR A 112 -3.67 -7.94 11.50
N PRO A 113 -4.23 -6.97 10.77
CA PRO A 113 -4.66 -5.70 11.34
C PRO A 113 -5.77 -5.87 12.40
N GLU A 114 -6.55 -6.94 12.32
CA GLU A 114 -7.58 -7.26 13.33
C GLU A 114 -7.08 -8.15 14.47
N GLN A 115 -5.78 -8.49 14.52
CA GLN A 115 -5.28 -9.40 15.55
C GLN A 115 -5.48 -8.80 16.95
N PRO A 116 -5.86 -9.61 17.95
CA PRO A 116 -6.05 -9.10 19.30
C PRO A 116 -4.73 -8.65 19.92
N THR A 117 -4.80 -7.63 20.79
CA THR A 117 -3.66 -7.22 21.61
C THR A 117 -3.38 -8.23 22.71
N VAL A 118 -2.11 -8.57 22.94
CA VAL A 118 -1.68 -9.42 24.05
C VAL A 118 -2.14 -8.80 25.38
N GLY A 119 -2.73 -9.62 26.25
CA GLY A 119 -3.31 -9.16 27.52
C GLY A 119 -4.77 -8.66 27.43
N SER A 120 -5.37 -8.65 26.23
CA SER A 120 -6.82 -8.48 26.08
C SER A 120 -7.59 -9.76 26.47
N ALA A 121 -8.92 -9.67 26.54
CA ALA A 121 -9.79 -10.82 26.84
C ALA A 121 -9.65 -11.99 25.84
N ALA A 122 -9.11 -11.74 24.64
CA ALA A 122 -8.80 -12.79 23.67
C ALA A 122 -7.66 -13.73 24.13
N TYR A 123 -6.86 -13.30 25.11
CA TYR A 123 -5.77 -14.05 25.73
C TYR A 123 -6.04 -14.25 27.23
N ALA A 124 -7.27 -14.60 27.60
CA ALA A 124 -7.60 -14.91 28.98
C ALA A 124 -6.66 -16.01 29.53
N PRO A 125 -6.08 -15.84 30.73
CA PRO A 125 -5.33 -16.90 31.38
C PRO A 125 -6.28 -18.07 31.66
N ASP A 126 -5.78 -19.30 31.44
CA ASP A 126 -6.46 -20.54 31.83
C ASP A 126 -6.68 -20.62 33.35
#